data_AF-A0A6I6F197-F1
#
_entry.id   AF-A0A6I6F197-F1
#
_cell.length_a   1.000
_cell.length_b   1.000
_cell.length_c   1.000
_cell.angle_alpha   90.00
_cell.angle_beta   90.00
_cell.angle_gamma   90.00
#
_symmetry.space_group_name_H-M   'P 1'
#
loop_
_entity.id
_entity.type
_entity.pdbx_description
1 polymer ?
#
loop_
_entity_poly.entity_id
_entity_poly.type
_entity_poly.pdbx_seq_one_letter_code
_entity_poly.pdbx_strand_id
1 'polypeptide(L)'
;MNSKNNSTLIIEEPEVHIHPGAQSKLGDLFVQCCKEGNKQFIIETHSIFLITQLEILVAQGKIDSKDIGVYYFEHGEHGVVVKDMKLSQNGQFEEPWPSGFFDVNYSLGKTLFEFM
;
A
#
# COMPACT_ATOMS: atom_id res chain seq x y z
N MET A 1 -14.39 -12.75 0.88
CA MET A 1 -15.34 -11.85 0.21
C MET A 1 -16.28 -12.65 -0.68
N ASN A 2 -17.59 -12.36 -0.67
CA ASN A 2 -18.63 -13.15 -1.36
C ASN A 2 -18.89 -12.73 -2.83
N SER A 3 -18.08 -11.85 -3.40
CA SER A 3 -18.19 -11.53 -4.83
C SER A 3 -17.90 -12.77 -5.69
N LYS A 4 -18.40 -12.78 -6.93
CA LYS A 4 -18.11 -13.85 -7.90
C LYS A 4 -16.61 -13.95 -8.19
N ASN A 5 -16.14 -15.12 -8.61
CA ASN A 5 -14.76 -15.26 -9.11
C ASN A 5 -14.56 -14.41 -10.36
N ASN A 6 -13.31 -13.98 -10.62
CA ASN A 6 -12.96 -13.08 -11.72
C ASN A 6 -13.68 -11.72 -11.66
N SER A 7 -13.91 -11.19 -10.46
CA SER A 7 -14.48 -9.84 -10.29
C SER A 7 -13.41 -8.82 -9.94
N THR A 8 -13.64 -7.58 -10.39
CA THR A 8 -12.91 -6.39 -9.93
C THR A 8 -13.69 -5.74 -8.80
N LEU A 9 -13.02 -5.47 -7.68
CA LEU A 9 -13.56 -4.76 -6.54
C LEU A 9 -12.82 -3.43 -6.39
N ILE A 10 -13.59 -2.37 -6.19
CA ILE A 10 -13.08 -1.02 -5.94
C ILE A 10 -13.44 -0.67 -4.51
N ILE A 11 -12.44 -0.27 -3.71
CA ILE A 11 -12.61 0.00 -2.29
C ILE A 11 -11.90 1.31 -1.96
N GLU A 12 -12.65 2.24 -1.37
CA GLU A 12 -12.11 3.51 -0.86
C GLU A 12 -11.85 3.38 0.63
N GLU A 13 -10.70 3.90 1.06
CA GLU A 13 -10.15 3.95 2.41
C GLU A 13 -10.57 2.79 3.36
N PRO A 14 -10.26 1.51 3.04
CA PRO A 14 -10.67 0.36 3.86
C PRO A 14 -10.12 0.37 5.30
N GLU A 15 -9.12 1.20 5.57
CA GLU A 15 -8.48 1.40 6.86
C GLU A 15 -9.22 2.34 7.83
N VAL A 16 -10.23 3.06 7.35
CA VAL A 16 -10.88 4.11 8.14
C VAL A 16 -11.54 3.51 9.39
N HIS A 17 -11.30 4.14 10.53
CA HIS A 17 -11.80 3.75 11.86
C HIS A 17 -11.36 2.37 12.38
N ILE A 18 -10.40 1.69 11.75
CA ILE A 18 -9.88 0.41 12.26
C ILE A 18 -8.46 0.53 12.80
N HIS A 19 -8.16 -0.29 13.80
CA HIS A 19 -6.87 -0.32 14.49
C HIS A 19 -5.71 -0.59 13.50
N PRO A 20 -4.52 0.04 13.66
CA PRO A 20 -3.35 -0.17 12.78
C PRO A 20 -3.01 -1.64 12.49
N GLY A 21 -3.03 -2.48 13.53
CA GLY A 21 -2.80 -3.92 13.38
C GLY A 21 -3.91 -4.68 12.63
N ALA A 22 -5.09 -4.09 12.45
CA ALA A 22 -6.13 -4.60 11.55
C ALA A 22 -5.94 -4.09 10.12
N GLN A 23 -5.41 -2.87 9.95
CA GLN A 23 -5.07 -2.32 8.64
C GLN A 23 -4.03 -3.18 7.92
N SER A 24 -2.99 -3.66 8.62
CA SER A 24 -2.03 -4.60 8.02
C SER A 24 -2.71 -5.90 7.56
N LYS A 25 -3.62 -6.46 8.36
CA LYS A 25 -4.36 -7.70 8.00
C LYS A 25 -5.23 -7.56 6.74
N LEU A 26 -5.59 -6.34 6.33
CA LEU A 26 -6.26 -6.13 5.05
C LEU A 26 -5.40 -6.60 3.88
N GLY A 27 -4.08 -6.37 3.93
CA GLY A 27 -3.14 -6.84 2.91
C GLY A 27 -3.17 -8.36 2.75
N ASP A 28 -3.13 -9.10 3.87
CA ASP A 28 -3.27 -10.57 3.86
C ASP A 28 -4.60 -11.01 3.23
N LEU A 29 -5.70 -10.36 3.63
CA LEU A 29 -7.04 -10.66 3.15
C LEU A 29 -7.19 -10.43 1.64
N PHE A 30 -6.67 -9.30 1.13
CA PHE A 30 -6.75 -8.96 -0.30
C PHE A 30 -5.94 -9.95 -1.14
N VAL A 31 -4.70 -10.23 -0.75
CA VAL A 31 -3.86 -11.22 -1.45
C VAL A 31 -4.48 -12.60 -1.44
N GLN A 32 -5.07 -13.02 -0.31
CA GLN A 32 -5.82 -14.29 -0.24
C GLN A 32 -6.99 -14.31 -1.23
N CYS A 33 -7.79 -13.24 -1.26
CA CYS A 33 -8.92 -13.12 -2.18
C CYS A 33 -8.50 -13.12 -3.65
N CYS A 34 -7.37 -12.48 -4.00
CA CYS A 34 -6.79 -12.53 -5.35
C CYS A 34 -6.50 -13.98 -5.76
N LYS A 35 -5.86 -14.75 -4.89
CA LYS A 35 -5.47 -16.14 -5.18
C LYS A 35 -6.63 -17.12 -5.27
N GLU A 36 -7.56 -17.05 -4.32
CA GLU A 36 -8.63 -18.05 -4.21
C GLU A 36 -9.75 -17.85 -5.26
N GLY A 37 -9.97 -16.60 -5.68
CA GLY A 37 -11.09 -16.24 -6.56
C GLY A 37 -10.69 -15.55 -7.86
N ASN A 38 -9.39 -15.42 -8.14
CA ASN A 38 -8.84 -14.62 -9.23
C ASN A 38 -9.48 -13.21 -9.26
N LYS A 39 -9.56 -12.58 -8.09
CA LYS A 39 -10.18 -11.27 -7.92
C LYS A 39 -9.15 -10.17 -8.13
N GLN A 40 -9.57 -9.07 -8.73
CA GLN A 40 -8.76 -7.86 -8.87
C GLN A 40 -9.25 -6.81 -7.87
N PHE A 41 -8.32 -6.09 -7.25
CA PHE A 41 -8.61 -5.01 -6.33
C PHE A 41 -8.04 -3.70 -6.86
N ILE A 42 -8.85 -2.64 -6.79
CA ILE A 42 -8.43 -1.25 -6.92
C ILE A 42 -8.74 -0.62 -5.57
N ILE A 43 -7.70 -0.21 -4.87
CA ILE A 43 -7.82 0.26 -3.49
C ILE A 43 -7.23 1.67 -3.44
N GLU A 44 -8.02 2.59 -2.95
CA GLU A 44 -7.53 3.88 -2.51
C GLU A 44 -7.24 3.80 -1.00
N THR A 45 -6.06 4.25 -0.60
CA THR A 45 -5.59 4.10 0.77
C THR A 45 -4.54 5.14 1.14
N HIS A 46 -4.61 5.58 2.38
CA HIS A 46 -3.64 6.38 3.12
C HIS A 46 -2.96 5.55 4.23
N SER A 47 -3.12 4.23 4.23
CA SER A 47 -2.52 3.36 5.24
C SER A 47 -1.11 2.92 4.88
N ILE A 48 -0.14 3.47 5.60
CA ILE A 48 1.24 2.96 5.64
C ILE A 48 1.30 1.48 6.01
N PHE A 49 0.42 1.02 6.90
CA PHE A 49 0.42 -0.37 7.38
C PHE A 49 -0.04 -1.35 6.30
N LEU A 50 -1.01 -0.96 5.46
CA LEU A 50 -1.45 -1.77 4.33
C LEU A 50 -0.33 -1.89 3.28
N ILE A 51 0.26 -0.76 2.89
CA ILE A 51 1.37 -0.74 1.91
C ILE A 51 2.54 -1.59 2.41
N THR A 52 2.99 -1.38 3.65
CA THR A 52 4.09 -2.15 4.22
C THR A 52 3.76 -3.64 4.36
N GLN A 53 2.49 -4.00 4.63
CA GLN A 53 2.13 -5.42 4.58
C GLN A 53 2.26 -5.99 3.16
N LEU A 54 1.85 -5.26 2.12
CA LEU A 54 2.00 -5.69 0.73
C LEU A 54 3.48 -5.88 0.36
N GLU A 55 4.36 -4.96 0.74
CA GLU A 55 5.83 -5.08 0.61
C GLU A 55 6.33 -6.39 1.25
N ILE A 56 5.91 -6.68 2.49
CA ILE A 56 6.29 -7.90 3.21
C ILE A 56 5.76 -9.16 2.50
N LEU A 57 4.53 -9.13 1.98
CA LEU A 57 3.94 -10.26 1.28
C LEU A 57 4.67 -10.57 -0.04
N VAL A 58 5.13 -9.55 -0.75
CA VAL A 58 6.02 -9.71 -1.91
C VAL A 58 7.35 -10.31 -1.48
N ALA A 59 8.00 -9.75 -0.46
CA ALA A 59 9.28 -10.25 0.06
C ALA A 59 9.21 -11.71 0.53
N GLN A 60 8.06 -12.16 1.02
CA GLN A 60 7.79 -13.54 1.43
C GLN A 60 7.47 -14.48 0.26
N GLY A 61 7.42 -13.98 -0.98
CA GLY A 61 7.00 -14.75 -2.16
C GLY A 61 5.52 -15.15 -2.12
N LYS A 62 4.71 -14.48 -1.30
CA LYS A 62 3.27 -14.74 -1.20
C LYS A 62 2.50 -14.05 -2.33
N ILE A 63 3.04 -13.08 -3.02
CA ILE A 63 2.45 -12.50 -4.24
C ILE A 63 3.60 -12.00 -5.10
N ASP A 64 3.48 -12.10 -6.42
CA ASP A 64 4.51 -11.58 -7.31
C ASP A 64 4.42 -10.06 -7.32
N SER A 65 5.56 -9.36 -7.28
CA SER A 65 5.60 -7.90 -7.37
C SER A 65 4.86 -7.36 -8.59
N LYS A 66 4.84 -8.10 -9.70
CA LYS A 66 4.11 -7.72 -10.93
C LYS A 66 2.59 -7.74 -10.79
N ASP A 67 2.07 -8.44 -9.78
CA ASP A 67 0.63 -8.55 -9.51
C ASP A 67 0.15 -7.40 -8.60
N ILE A 68 1.05 -6.51 -8.18
CA ILE A 68 0.75 -5.32 -7.39
C ILE A 68 1.16 -4.07 -8.17
N GLY A 69 0.22 -3.14 -8.35
CA GLY A 69 0.50 -1.78 -8.79
C GLY A 69 0.28 -0.80 -7.65
N VAL A 70 1.25 0.08 -7.41
CA VAL A 70 1.13 1.18 -6.44
C VAL A 70 1.27 2.49 -7.19
N TYR A 71 0.24 3.33 -7.11
CA TYR A 71 0.22 4.62 -7.79
C TYR A 71 0.11 5.72 -6.75
N TYR A 72 1.15 6.55 -6.65
CA TYR A 72 1.19 7.67 -5.72
C TYR A 72 0.75 8.95 -6.42
N PHE A 73 -0.19 9.67 -5.81
CA PHE A 73 -0.74 10.91 -6.34
C PHE A 73 -0.12 12.09 -5.60
N GLU A 74 0.67 12.90 -6.32
CA GLU A 74 1.37 14.07 -5.79
C GLU A 74 0.75 15.36 -6.35
N HIS A 75 0.58 16.38 -5.49
CA HIS A 75 0.14 17.70 -5.94
C HIS A 75 1.32 18.49 -6.52
N GLY A 76 1.35 18.65 -7.85
CA GLY A 76 2.28 19.54 -8.54
C GLY A 76 1.70 20.94 -8.79
N GLU A 77 2.52 21.85 -9.33
CA GLU A 77 2.14 23.25 -9.58
C GLU A 77 0.94 23.41 -10.55
N HIS A 78 0.73 22.44 -11.44
CA HIS A 78 -0.29 22.49 -12.50
C HIS A 78 -1.36 21.39 -12.39
N GLY A 79 -1.41 20.67 -11.26
CA GLY A 79 -2.36 19.58 -11.04
C GLY A 79 -1.71 18.35 -10.41
N VAL A 80 -2.43 17.23 -10.44
CA VAL A 80 -1.95 15.98 -9.84
C VAL A 80 -1.00 15.25 -10.78
N VAL A 81 0.17 14.89 -10.27
CA VAL A 81 1.16 14.03 -10.94
C VAL A 81 1.05 12.64 -10.33
N VAL A 82 0.90 11.62 -11.18
CA VAL A 82 0.83 10.21 -10.74
C VAL A 82 2.20 9.56 -10.94
N LYS A 83 2.76 8.99 -9.87
CA LYS A 83 3.99 8.22 -9.88
C LYS A 83 3.66 6.73 -9.80
N ASP A 84 4.16 5.96 -10.75
CA ASP A 84 4.12 4.49 -10.72
C ASP A 84 5.23 3.97 -9.81
N MET A 85 4.85 3.58 -8.60
CA MET A 85 5.76 3.13 -7.55
C MET A 85 5.97 1.62 -7.69
N LYS A 86 6.98 1.23 -8.46
CA LYS A 86 7.26 -0.18 -8.73
C LYS A 86 7.87 -0.88 -7.52
N LEU A 87 7.31 -2.05 -7.21
CA LEU A 87 7.87 -2.98 -6.25
C LEU A 87 8.85 -3.92 -6.95
N SER A 88 9.99 -4.15 -6.32
CA SER A 88 10.92 -5.21 -6.71
C SER A 88 10.57 -6.53 -6.02
N GLN A 89 11.17 -7.62 -6.46
CA GLN A 89 10.89 -8.97 -5.92
C GLN A 89 11.28 -9.15 -4.45
N ASN A 90 12.11 -8.27 -3.87
CA ASN A 90 12.44 -8.30 -2.45
C ASN A 90 11.41 -7.52 -1.59
N GLY A 91 10.34 -7.01 -2.20
CA GLY A 91 9.29 -6.25 -1.54
C GLY A 91 9.57 -4.76 -1.38
N GLN A 92 10.75 -4.26 -1.74
CA GLN A 92 11.08 -2.84 -1.67
C GLN A 92 10.71 -2.12 -2.96
N PHE A 93 10.40 -0.83 -2.83
CA PHE A 93 10.26 0.06 -3.99
C PHE A 93 11.58 0.25 -4.72
N GLU A 94 11.52 0.26 -6.05
CA GLU A 94 12.68 0.51 -6.92
C GLU A 94 13.16 1.96 -6.82
N GLU A 95 12.24 2.88 -6.59
CA GLU A 95 12.51 4.30 -6.41
C GLU A 95 12.22 4.76 -4.97
N PRO A 96 12.91 5.81 -4.46
CA PRO A 96 12.60 6.38 -3.16
C PRO A 96 11.14 6.82 -3.07
N TRP A 97 10.51 6.53 -1.94
CA TRP A 97 9.13 6.95 -1.71
C TRP A 97 9.02 8.50 -1.71
N PRO A 98 8.02 9.10 -2.38
CA PRO A 98 7.82 10.55 -2.41
C PRO A 98 7.65 11.18 -1.01
N SER A 99 8.12 12.41 -0.83
CA SER A 99 7.93 13.12 0.44
C SER A 99 6.46 13.43 0.73
N GLY A 100 6.06 13.47 2.01
CA GLY A 100 4.70 13.81 2.45
C GLY A 100 3.86 12.61 2.91
N PHE A 101 4.45 11.44 3.14
CA PHE A 101 3.70 10.27 3.62
C PHE A 101 4.51 9.44 4.64
N PHE A 102 5.46 8.62 4.18
CA PHE A 102 6.31 7.79 5.06
C PHE A 102 7.33 8.63 5.85
N ASP A 103 7.90 9.61 5.18
CA ASP A 103 8.95 10.49 5.67
C ASP A 103 8.47 11.44 6.77
N VAL A 104 7.18 11.82 6.80
CA VAL A 104 6.62 12.75 7.80
C VAL A 104 6.76 12.20 9.21
N ASN A 105 6.44 10.91 9.41
CA ASN A 105 6.56 10.29 10.73
C ASN A 105 8.02 10.24 11.17
N TYR A 106 8.92 9.84 10.25
CA TYR A 106 10.36 9.81 10.49
C TYR A 106 10.92 11.21 10.81
N SER A 107 10.55 12.23 10.04
CA SER A 107 11.02 13.60 10.24
C SER A 107 10.57 14.17 11.58
N LEU A 108 9.30 13.95 11.96
CA LEU A 108 8.78 14.37 13.26
C LEU A 108 9.51 13.67 14.41
N GLY A 109 9.76 12.37 14.27
CA GLY A 109 10.55 11.59 15.24
C GLY A 109 11.95 12.17 15.40
N LYS A 110 12.65 12.41 14.29
CA LYS A 110 13.99 13.03 14.32
C LYS A 110 13.97 14.41 15.00
N THR A 111 13.02 15.27 14.65
CA THR A 111 12.86 16.59 15.29
C THR A 111 12.61 16.46 16.79
N LEU A 112 11.82 15.48 17.24
CA LEU A 112 11.62 15.23 18.67
C LEU A 112 12.93 14.85 19.38
N PHE A 113 13.79 14.05 18.75
CA PHE A 113 15.11 13.69 19.29
C PHE A 113 16.04 14.89 19.46
N GLU A 114 15.90 15.95 18.66
CA GLU A 114 16.72 17.16 18.79
C GLU A 114 16.43 17.96 20.07
N PHE A 115 15.29 17.69 20.74
CA PHE A 115 14.89 18.33 22.01
C PHE A 115 15.12 17.46 23.25
N MET A 116 15.67 16.25 23.11
CA MET A 116 16.06 15.38 24.22
C MET A 116 17.55 15.52 24.54
#